data_AF-A0A0D6P786-F1
#
_entry.id   AF-A0A0D6P786-F1
#
_cell.length_a   1.000
_cell.length_b   1.000
_cell.length_c   1.000
_cell.angle_alpha   90.00
_cell.angle_beta   90.00
_cell.angle_gamma   90.00
#
_symmetry.space_group_name_H-M   'P 1'
#
loop_
_entity.id
_entity.type
_entity.pdbx_description
1 polymer ?
#
loop_
_entity_poly.entity_id
_entity_poly.type
_entity_poly.pdbx_seq_one_letter_code
_entity_poly.pdbx_strand_id
1 'polypeptide(L)'
;MIDLCTFLMDIREHLLETQKFLADQAETIVRAAAKLGIIALIDEATGFIDDKRREEYRELWQTFIREEAAQWEKAEFPDDLFNIMYKLYGLKRLNPSSTRHPKFFAKFLRKYVYQPLANSHGAILQELELKNPIVYANGGRRYKLFQFLSEEVGLPQLRQHIWKTVGIGLSVNSKEQFDRSFYNAFPSARALKPGDTPDLFAHLDNDS
;
A
#
# COMPACT_ATOMS: atom_id res chain seq x y z
N MET A 1 3.68 11.29 -23.85
CA MET A 1 4.65 10.50 -23.03
C MET A 1 4.22 9.05 -22.99
N ILE A 2 2.95 8.76 -22.66
CA ILE A 2 2.36 7.43 -22.82
C ILE A 2 2.45 6.98 -24.29
N ASP A 3 2.13 7.85 -25.24
CA ASP A 3 2.13 7.53 -26.68
C ASP A 3 3.48 7.00 -27.20
N LEU A 4 4.58 7.51 -26.64
CA LEU A 4 5.93 7.03 -26.97
C LEU A 4 6.16 5.61 -26.43
N CYS A 5 5.68 5.33 -25.21
CA CYS A 5 5.78 4.00 -24.63
C CYS A 5 4.92 3.00 -25.41
N THR A 6 3.71 3.38 -25.79
CA THR A 6 2.81 2.55 -26.61
C THR A 6 3.43 2.28 -27.98
N PHE A 7 3.98 3.31 -28.62
CA PHE A 7 4.70 3.16 -29.89
C PHE A 7 5.87 2.17 -29.78
N LEU A 8 6.69 2.27 -28.74
CA LEU A 8 7.81 1.34 -28.51
C LEU A 8 7.36 -0.11 -28.30
N MET A 9 6.20 -0.31 -27.68
CA MET A 9 5.59 -1.64 -27.53
C MET A 9 5.10 -2.18 -28.89
N ASP A 10 4.43 -1.35 -29.68
CA ASP A 10 3.85 -1.73 -30.98
C ASP A 10 4.93 -2.12 -32.00
N ILE A 11 6.09 -1.45 -31.97
CA ILE A 11 7.22 -1.76 -32.85
C ILE A 11 8.21 -2.76 -32.26
N ARG A 12 7.90 -3.46 -31.15
CA ARG A 12 8.84 -4.36 -30.44
C ARG A 12 9.53 -5.35 -31.37
N GLU A 13 8.79 -5.95 -32.30
CA GLU A 13 9.30 -6.93 -33.27
C GLU A 13 10.21 -6.33 -34.35
N HIS A 14 10.19 -5.00 -34.50
CA HIS A 14 11.02 -4.24 -35.45
C HIS A 14 12.22 -3.57 -34.78
N LEU A 15 12.37 -3.70 -33.45
CA LEU A 15 13.53 -3.21 -32.71
C LEU A 15 14.70 -4.20 -32.83
N LEU A 16 15.92 -3.65 -32.79
CA LEU A 16 17.12 -4.48 -32.64
C LEU A 16 17.07 -5.22 -31.30
N GLU A 17 17.73 -6.38 -31.22
CA GLU A 17 17.75 -7.14 -29.96
C GLU A 17 18.34 -6.35 -28.78
N THR A 18 19.30 -5.49 -29.06
CA THR A 18 19.89 -4.58 -28.07
C THR A 18 18.94 -3.48 -27.59
N GLN A 19 17.78 -3.30 -28.24
CA GLN A 19 16.81 -2.24 -27.96
C GLN A 19 15.49 -2.76 -27.39
N LYS A 20 15.23 -4.08 -27.41
CA LYS A 20 13.97 -4.65 -26.90
C LYS A 20 13.69 -4.34 -25.44
N PHE A 21 14.73 -4.16 -24.62
CA PHE A 21 14.59 -3.76 -23.22
C PHE A 21 13.83 -2.42 -23.06
N LEU A 22 13.86 -1.53 -24.07
CA LEU A 22 13.11 -0.27 -24.06
C LEU A 22 11.60 -0.53 -24.16
N ALA A 23 11.18 -1.52 -24.95
CA ALA A 23 9.77 -1.92 -25.04
C ALA A 23 9.29 -2.56 -23.73
N ASP A 24 10.13 -3.35 -23.06
CA ASP A 24 9.81 -3.94 -21.74
C ASP A 24 9.65 -2.87 -20.65
N GLN A 25 10.53 -1.86 -20.66
CA GLN A 25 10.44 -0.71 -19.76
C GLN A 25 9.20 0.15 -20.07
N ALA A 26 8.92 0.39 -21.35
CA ALA A 26 7.74 1.10 -21.81
C ALA A 26 6.45 0.39 -21.38
N GLU A 27 6.38 -0.93 -21.52
CA GLU A 27 5.26 -1.75 -21.07
C GLU A 27 5.06 -1.64 -19.56
N THR A 28 6.14 -1.68 -18.78
CA THR A 28 6.09 -1.48 -17.33
C THR A 28 5.52 -0.10 -16.97
N ILE A 29 5.96 0.96 -17.67
CA ILE A 29 5.51 2.34 -17.45
C ILE A 29 4.03 2.50 -17.82
N VAL A 30 3.59 1.97 -18.97
CA VAL A 30 2.18 2.03 -19.42
C VAL A 30 1.29 1.25 -18.46
N ARG A 31 1.70 0.06 -18.02
CA ARG A 31 0.94 -0.72 -17.02
C ARG A 31 0.85 0.00 -15.68
N ALA A 32 1.93 0.64 -15.23
CA ALA A 32 1.92 1.44 -14.01
C ALA A 32 1.03 2.70 -14.14
N ALA A 33 1.09 3.38 -15.29
CA ALA A 33 0.28 4.55 -15.58
C ALA A 33 -1.20 4.23 -15.74
N ALA A 34 -1.56 3.11 -16.38
CA ALA A 34 -2.94 2.64 -16.49
C ALA A 34 -3.51 2.29 -15.11
N LYS A 35 -2.72 1.64 -14.24
CA LYS A 35 -3.11 1.39 -12.84
C LYS A 35 -3.34 2.69 -12.07
N LEU A 36 -2.47 3.68 -12.24
CA LEU A 36 -2.64 5.01 -11.63
C LEU A 36 -3.84 5.77 -12.21
N GLY A 37 -4.10 5.65 -13.52
CA GLY A 37 -5.22 6.27 -14.21
C GLY A 37 -6.57 5.68 -13.77
N ILE A 38 -6.63 4.36 -13.56
CA ILE A 38 -7.77 3.69 -12.93
C ILE A 38 -7.99 4.27 -11.53
N ILE A 39 -6.94 4.32 -10.69
CA ILE A 39 -7.04 4.88 -9.33
C ILE A 39 -7.45 6.38 -9.34
N ALA A 40 -7.04 7.16 -10.33
CA ALA A 40 -7.36 8.59 -10.44
C ALA A 40 -8.78 8.87 -10.95
N LEU A 41 -9.25 8.12 -11.97
CA LEU A 41 -10.65 8.18 -12.45
C LEU A 41 -11.65 7.82 -11.35
N ILE A 42 -11.19 7.03 -10.40
CA ILE A 42 -11.93 6.57 -9.24
C ILE A 42 -12.11 7.68 -8.19
N ASP A 43 -11.08 8.49 -7.92
CA ASP A 43 -11.16 9.61 -6.97
C ASP A 43 -12.17 10.68 -7.43
N GLU A 44 -12.30 10.91 -8.73
CA GLU A 44 -13.28 11.83 -9.34
C GLU A 44 -14.73 11.31 -9.25
N ALA A 45 -14.93 9.99 -9.22
CA ALA A 45 -16.23 9.34 -9.30
C ALA A 45 -16.83 8.90 -7.93
N THR A 46 -16.23 9.28 -6.80
CA THR A 46 -16.65 8.93 -5.41
C THR A 46 -18.01 9.52 -4.97
N GLY A 47 -18.91 9.81 -5.91
CA GLY A 47 -20.29 10.22 -5.61
C GLY A 47 -21.26 9.06 -5.34
N PHE A 48 -21.12 7.89 -5.98
CA PHE A 48 -22.01 6.73 -5.77
C PHE A 48 -21.44 5.52 -6.54
N ILE A 49 -21.34 4.33 -5.91
CA ILE A 49 -20.71 3.15 -6.55
C ILE A 49 -21.70 1.98 -6.74
N ASP A 50 -21.87 1.63 -8.02
CA ASP A 50 -22.57 0.49 -8.64
C ASP A 50 -21.81 -0.84 -8.38
N ASP A 51 -22.53 -1.97 -8.33
CA ASP A 51 -22.05 -3.30 -7.93
C ASP A 51 -20.86 -3.80 -8.76
N LYS A 52 -20.87 -3.55 -10.07
CA LYS A 52 -19.81 -4.00 -10.98
C LYS A 52 -18.44 -3.39 -10.64
N ARG A 53 -18.44 -2.13 -10.21
CA ARG A 53 -17.21 -1.39 -9.90
C ARG A 53 -16.55 -1.93 -8.63
N ARG A 54 -17.35 -2.40 -7.66
CA ARG A 54 -16.85 -3.07 -6.43
C ARG A 54 -16.07 -4.33 -6.74
N GLU A 55 -16.52 -5.13 -7.70
CA GLU A 55 -15.82 -6.37 -8.08
C GLU A 55 -14.47 -6.06 -8.75
N GLU A 56 -14.42 -5.06 -9.64
CA GLU A 56 -13.17 -4.61 -10.28
C GLU A 56 -12.11 -4.14 -9.24
N TYR A 57 -12.53 -3.49 -8.14
CA TYR A 57 -11.62 -3.17 -7.04
C TYR A 57 -11.13 -4.41 -6.30
N ARG A 58 -12.02 -5.38 -6.07
CA ARG A 58 -11.64 -6.61 -5.36
C ARG A 58 -10.59 -7.37 -6.16
N GLU A 59 -10.82 -7.57 -7.46
CA GLU A 59 -9.85 -8.20 -8.35
C GLU A 59 -8.51 -7.45 -8.32
N LEU A 60 -8.54 -6.12 -8.35
CA LEU A 60 -7.33 -5.29 -8.26
C LEU A 60 -6.59 -5.52 -6.94
N TRP A 61 -7.27 -5.51 -5.79
CA TRP A 61 -6.63 -5.72 -4.49
C TRP A 61 -6.14 -7.15 -4.29
N GLN A 62 -6.79 -8.15 -4.89
CA GLN A 62 -6.27 -9.52 -4.87
C GLN A 62 -4.88 -9.58 -5.54
N THR A 63 -4.61 -8.77 -6.57
CA THR A 63 -3.24 -8.70 -7.16
C THR A 63 -2.17 -8.17 -6.19
N PHE A 64 -2.56 -7.51 -5.10
CA PHE A 64 -1.63 -7.03 -4.07
C PHE A 64 -1.21 -8.14 -3.11
N ILE A 65 -1.96 -9.24 -3.05
CA ILE A 65 -1.84 -10.23 -2.00
C ILE A 65 -1.39 -11.55 -2.62
N ARG A 66 -0.41 -12.21 -1.99
CA ARG A 66 0.01 -13.56 -2.38
C ARG A 66 -0.63 -14.61 -1.46
N GLU A 67 -0.71 -15.84 -1.95
CA GLU A 67 -1.31 -16.94 -1.20
C GLU A 67 -0.51 -17.29 0.06
N GLU A 68 0.80 -17.40 -0.08
CA GLU A 68 1.73 -17.80 0.98
C GLU A 68 2.68 -16.68 1.39
N ALA A 69 3.14 -16.69 2.65
CA ALA A 69 4.14 -15.74 3.13
C ALA A 69 5.47 -15.91 2.38
N ALA A 70 6.05 -14.80 1.92
CA ALA A 70 7.39 -14.78 1.36
C ALA A 70 8.43 -15.32 2.36
N GLN A 71 9.27 -16.25 1.91
CA GLN A 71 10.32 -16.87 2.74
C GLN A 71 11.51 -15.94 2.99
N TRP A 72 11.76 -15.00 2.07
CA TRP A 72 12.84 -14.02 2.19
C TRP A 72 12.32 -12.71 2.77
N GLU A 73 13.08 -12.12 3.71
CA GLU A 73 12.78 -10.81 4.27
C GLU A 73 13.74 -9.75 3.69
N LYS A 74 13.31 -9.00 2.66
CA LYS A 74 13.96 -7.71 2.36
C LYS A 74 13.47 -6.69 3.39
N ALA A 75 14.34 -5.74 3.74
CA ALA A 75 13.96 -4.64 4.61
C ALA A 75 12.99 -3.70 3.87
N GLU A 76 11.68 -3.88 4.11
CA GLU A 76 10.64 -3.05 3.50
C GLU A 76 10.45 -1.68 4.21
N PHE A 77 10.93 -1.57 5.45
CA PHE A 77 10.71 -0.41 6.31
C PHE A 77 12.04 0.32 6.52
N PRO A 78 12.23 1.51 5.91
CA PRO A 78 13.45 2.28 6.06
C PRO A 78 13.56 2.90 7.45
N ASP A 79 14.80 3.18 7.89
CA ASP A 79 15.05 3.82 9.18
C ASP A 79 14.40 5.20 9.29
N ASP A 80 14.29 5.94 8.18
CA ASP A 80 13.62 7.24 8.12
C ASP A 80 12.17 7.18 8.60
N LEU A 81 11.45 6.10 8.29
CA LEU A 81 10.09 5.90 8.79
C LEU A 81 10.06 5.83 10.31
N PHE A 82 10.97 5.06 10.91
CA PHE A 82 11.02 4.99 12.37
C PHE A 82 11.51 6.29 12.99
N ASN A 83 12.48 6.97 12.36
CA ASN A 83 12.97 8.26 12.81
C ASN A 83 11.85 9.31 12.87
N ILE A 84 10.99 9.40 11.84
CA ILE A 84 9.83 10.30 11.91
C ILE A 84 8.87 9.87 13.03
N MET A 85 8.67 8.58 13.27
CA MET A 85 7.79 8.13 14.35
C MET A 85 8.33 8.49 15.73
N TYR A 86 9.64 8.29 15.99
CA TYR A 86 10.27 8.75 17.22
C TYR A 86 10.11 10.26 17.41
N LYS A 87 10.34 11.05 16.35
CA LYS A 87 10.13 12.51 16.34
C LYS A 87 8.69 12.87 16.71
N LEU A 88 7.70 12.29 16.02
CA LEU A 88 6.28 12.60 16.21
C LEU A 88 5.75 12.22 17.60
N TYR A 89 6.33 11.20 18.23
CA TYR A 89 5.97 10.78 19.59
C TYR A 89 6.85 11.40 20.68
N GLY A 90 7.79 12.29 20.34
CA GLY A 90 8.69 12.92 21.31
C GLY A 90 9.63 11.95 22.01
N LEU A 91 9.96 10.83 21.37
CA LEU A 91 10.78 9.76 21.94
C LEU A 91 12.24 9.86 21.48
N LYS A 92 13.18 9.45 22.34
CA LYS A 92 14.60 9.31 21.98
C LYS A 92 14.90 7.90 21.47
N ARG A 93 15.52 7.80 20.29
CA ARG A 93 16.04 6.53 19.76
C ARG A 93 17.40 6.25 20.40
N LEU A 94 17.43 5.38 21.41
CA LEU A 94 18.64 5.09 22.21
C LEU A 94 19.71 4.32 21.44
N ASN A 95 19.31 3.46 20.50
CA ASN A 95 20.23 2.69 19.65
C ASN A 95 19.75 2.77 18.19
N PRO A 96 20.43 3.55 17.33
CA PRO A 96 20.10 3.64 15.90
C PRO A 96 20.18 2.30 15.18
N SER A 97 21.10 1.41 15.56
CA SER A 97 21.28 0.09 14.92
C SER A 97 20.28 -0.96 15.41
N SER A 98 19.43 -0.65 16.40
CA SER A 98 18.40 -1.57 16.89
C SER A 98 17.23 -1.64 15.91
N THR A 99 16.87 -2.87 15.51
CA THR A 99 15.64 -3.19 14.77
C THR A 99 14.42 -3.31 15.68
N ARG A 100 14.61 -3.21 17.00
CA ARG A 100 13.51 -3.28 17.99
C ARG A 100 12.98 -1.88 18.26
N HIS A 101 11.72 -1.67 17.92
CA HIS A 101 10.97 -0.44 18.16
C HIS A 101 9.87 -0.63 19.21
N PRO A 102 9.35 0.45 19.84
CA PRO A 102 8.22 0.37 20.76
C PRO A 102 7.02 -0.34 20.13
N LYS A 103 6.39 -1.27 20.87
CA LYS A 103 5.28 -2.09 20.34
C LYS A 103 4.11 -1.27 19.77
N PHE A 104 3.84 -0.11 20.34
CA PHE A 104 2.74 0.75 19.88
C PHE A 104 2.98 1.36 18.49
N PHE A 105 4.21 1.31 17.95
CA PHE A 105 4.51 1.69 16.58
C PHE A 105 3.73 0.84 15.56
N ALA A 106 3.35 -0.39 15.91
CA ALA A 106 2.47 -1.21 15.08
C ALA A 106 1.11 -0.52 14.82
N LYS A 107 0.58 0.28 15.75
CA LYS A 107 -0.65 1.05 15.55
C LYS A 107 -0.47 2.15 14.51
N PHE A 108 0.68 2.81 14.50
CA PHE A 108 1.02 3.81 13.49
C PHE A 108 1.14 3.16 12.11
N LEU A 109 1.87 2.04 11.99
CA LEU A 109 2.01 1.32 10.72
C LEU A 109 0.65 0.87 10.19
N ARG A 110 -0.21 0.31 11.04
CA ARG A 110 -1.58 -0.03 10.64
C ARG A 110 -2.34 1.19 10.13
N LYS A 111 -2.34 2.29 10.88
CA LYS A 111 -3.13 3.50 10.58
C LYS A 111 -2.65 4.27 9.35
N TYR A 112 -1.35 4.52 9.21
CA TYR A 112 -0.82 5.40 8.17
C TYR A 112 -0.16 4.66 7.02
N VAL A 113 0.15 3.36 7.16
CA VAL A 113 0.79 2.58 6.10
C VAL A 113 -0.19 1.59 5.48
N TYR A 114 -0.73 0.66 6.27
CA TYR A 114 -1.53 -0.43 5.72
C TYR A 114 -2.98 -0.06 5.42
N GLN A 115 -3.66 0.65 6.33
CA GLN A 115 -5.06 1.03 6.13
C GLN A 115 -5.28 1.86 4.85
N PRO A 116 -4.47 2.89 4.52
CA PRO A 116 -4.62 3.64 3.29
C PRO A 116 -3.89 3.03 2.08
N LEU A 117 -3.26 1.86 2.24
CA LEU A 117 -2.48 1.25 1.17
C LEU A 117 -3.35 1.09 -0.08
N ALA A 118 -2.86 1.62 -1.20
CA ALA A 118 -3.53 1.60 -2.50
C ALA A 118 -4.98 2.13 -2.46
N ASN A 119 -5.27 3.09 -1.58
CA ASN A 119 -6.62 3.63 -1.38
C ASN A 119 -7.67 2.54 -1.05
N SER A 120 -7.23 1.42 -0.46
CA SER A 120 -8.11 0.28 -0.21
C SER A 120 -9.10 0.46 0.95
N HIS A 121 -9.07 1.61 1.62
CA HIS A 121 -9.87 1.90 2.83
C HIS A 121 -9.76 0.82 3.93
N GLY A 122 -8.67 0.06 3.94
CA GLY A 122 -8.42 -1.01 4.90
C GLY A 122 -8.71 -2.42 4.38
N ALA A 123 -9.28 -2.60 3.18
CA ALA A 123 -9.58 -3.92 2.63
C ALA A 123 -8.31 -4.79 2.48
N ILE A 124 -7.21 -4.22 1.98
CA ILE A 124 -5.94 -4.94 1.91
C ILE A 124 -5.46 -5.32 3.31
N LEU A 125 -5.57 -4.43 4.30
CA LEU A 125 -5.16 -4.73 5.67
C LEU A 125 -5.99 -5.87 6.27
N GLN A 126 -7.32 -5.87 6.06
CA GLN A 126 -8.22 -6.93 6.52
C GLN A 126 -7.79 -8.30 5.97
N GLU A 127 -7.58 -8.40 4.66
CA GLU A 127 -7.14 -9.63 4.01
C GLU A 127 -5.76 -10.12 4.51
N LEU A 128 -4.80 -9.19 4.69
CA LEU A 128 -3.50 -9.53 5.27
C LEU A 128 -3.62 -10.05 6.72
N GLU A 129 -4.57 -9.53 7.49
CA GLU A 129 -4.83 -9.97 8.86
C GLU A 129 -5.55 -11.31 8.93
N LEU A 130 -6.44 -11.60 7.99
CA LEU A 130 -7.09 -12.91 7.83
C LEU A 130 -6.06 -13.98 7.46
N LYS A 131 -5.16 -13.69 6.50
CA LYS A 131 -4.07 -14.60 6.11
C LYS A 131 -3.00 -14.79 7.18
N ASN A 132 -2.83 -13.81 8.05
CA ASN A 132 -1.82 -13.83 9.11
C ASN A 132 -2.48 -13.58 10.49
N PRO A 133 -3.26 -14.55 10.98
CA PRO A 133 -3.99 -14.39 12.22
C PRO A 133 -3.05 -14.29 13.42
N ILE A 134 -3.57 -13.73 14.50
CA ILE A 134 -2.88 -13.70 15.78
C ILE A 134 -2.91 -15.12 16.34
N VAL A 135 -1.74 -15.75 16.42
CA VAL A 135 -1.60 -17.15 16.86
C VAL A 135 -0.93 -17.27 18.22
N TYR A 136 -0.33 -16.20 18.74
CA TYR A 136 0.34 -16.20 20.04
C TYR A 136 -0.53 -15.52 21.10
N ALA A 137 -0.57 -16.11 22.30
CA ALA A 137 -1.35 -15.61 23.44
C ALA A 137 -1.01 -14.16 23.84
N ASN A 138 0.16 -13.66 23.45
CA ASN A 138 0.61 -12.29 23.69
C ASN A 138 0.16 -11.28 22.59
N GLY A 139 -0.71 -11.69 21.67
CA GLY A 139 -1.17 -10.85 20.55
C GLY A 139 -0.24 -10.85 19.34
N GLY A 140 0.72 -11.77 19.27
CA GLY A 140 1.68 -11.88 18.17
C GLY A 140 1.16 -12.66 16.96
N ARG A 141 1.79 -12.42 15.81
CA ARG A 141 1.56 -13.14 14.55
C ARG A 141 2.79 -13.96 14.17
N ARG A 142 2.59 -15.03 13.40
CA ARG A 142 3.66 -15.91 12.92
C ARG A 142 4.60 -15.19 11.94
N TYR A 143 4.03 -14.38 11.05
CA TYR A 143 4.75 -13.66 10.02
C TYR A 143 4.53 -12.15 10.12
N LYS A 144 5.27 -11.37 9.34
CA LYS A 144 5.01 -9.93 9.16
C LYS A 144 3.97 -9.74 8.04
N LEU A 145 3.11 -8.73 8.16
CA LEU A 145 2.02 -8.51 7.19
C LEU A 145 2.53 -8.34 5.75
N PHE A 146 3.61 -7.59 5.54
CA PHE A 146 4.17 -7.38 4.20
C PHE A 146 4.63 -8.67 3.51
N GLN A 147 4.89 -9.76 4.24
CA GLN A 147 5.29 -11.02 3.61
C GLN A 147 4.18 -11.63 2.76
N PHE A 148 2.92 -11.19 2.96
CA PHE A 148 1.77 -11.58 2.15
C PHE A 148 1.47 -10.59 1.02
N LEU A 149 2.30 -9.57 0.79
CA LEU A 149 2.14 -8.67 -0.34
C LEU A 149 2.88 -9.21 -1.57
N SER A 150 2.27 -9.16 -2.75
CA SER A 150 2.87 -9.60 -4.02
C SER A 150 4.14 -8.80 -4.36
N GLU A 151 5.11 -9.44 -5.02
CA GLU A 151 6.38 -8.79 -5.36
C GLU A 151 6.24 -7.76 -6.48
N GLU A 152 5.33 -7.99 -7.41
CA GLU A 152 5.13 -7.15 -8.60
C GLU A 152 4.29 -5.90 -8.31
N VAL A 153 3.37 -5.96 -7.35
CA VAL A 153 2.38 -4.88 -7.11
C VAL A 153 2.37 -4.45 -5.65
N GLY A 154 2.15 -5.39 -4.73
CA GLY A 154 1.94 -5.10 -3.31
C GLY A 154 3.15 -4.44 -2.64
N LEU A 155 4.33 -5.04 -2.75
CA LEU A 155 5.56 -4.51 -2.15
C LEU A 155 6.00 -3.17 -2.78
N PRO A 156 6.02 -2.99 -4.12
CA PRO A 156 6.32 -1.70 -4.73
C PRO A 156 5.40 -0.57 -4.25
N GLN A 157 4.09 -0.83 -4.16
CA GLN A 157 3.12 0.15 -3.67
C GLN A 157 3.30 0.45 -2.17
N LEU A 158 3.58 -0.58 -1.35
CA LEU A 158 3.92 -0.39 0.06
C LEU A 158 5.12 0.54 0.22
N ARG A 159 6.22 0.28 -0.50
CA ARG A 159 7.44 1.10 -0.46
C ARG A 159 7.17 2.53 -0.89
N GLN A 160 6.44 2.72 -1.99
CA GLN A 160 6.09 4.04 -2.49
C GLN A 160 5.28 4.82 -1.45
N HIS A 161 4.28 4.18 -0.85
CA HIS A 161 3.43 4.77 0.18
C HIS A 161 4.20 5.12 1.46
N ILE A 162 5.11 4.25 1.88
CA ILE A 162 6.02 4.52 3.00
C ILE A 162 6.84 5.79 2.73
N TRP A 163 7.45 5.94 1.55
CA TRP A 163 8.27 7.12 1.26
C TRP A 163 7.46 8.41 1.17
N LYS A 164 6.22 8.37 0.66
CA LYS A 164 5.30 9.52 0.74
C LYS A 164 5.00 9.88 2.21
N THR A 165 4.74 8.89 3.05
CA THR A 165 4.50 9.06 4.49
C THR A 165 5.72 9.66 5.19
N VAL A 166 6.93 9.18 4.85
CA VAL A 166 8.21 9.72 5.33
C VAL A 166 8.36 11.19 4.95
N GLY A 167 8.16 11.53 3.66
CA GLY A 167 8.27 12.91 3.19
C GLY A 167 7.36 13.88 3.95
N ILE A 168 6.12 13.47 4.20
CA ILE A 168 5.18 14.25 5.03
C ILE A 168 5.71 14.38 6.46
N GLY A 169 6.16 13.29 7.08
CA GLY A 169 6.71 13.28 8.43
C GLY A 169 7.95 14.16 8.61
N LEU A 170 8.79 14.26 7.58
CA LEU A 170 9.97 15.13 7.59
C LEU A 170 9.57 16.62 7.53
N SER A 171 8.49 16.95 6.84
CA SER A 171 8.03 18.34 6.64
C SER A 171 7.34 18.99 7.85
N VAL A 172 7.02 18.22 8.89
CA VAL A 172 6.19 18.66 10.03
C VAL A 172 6.91 18.52 11.36
N ASN A 173 6.51 19.32 12.36
CA ASN A 173 7.17 19.35 13.68
C ASN A 173 6.32 18.79 14.82
N SER A 174 5.07 18.41 14.56
CA SER A 174 4.16 17.85 15.57
C SER A 174 3.27 16.77 14.98
N LYS A 175 2.71 15.95 15.86
CA LYS A 175 1.80 14.86 15.49
C LYS A 175 0.52 15.38 14.84
N GLU A 176 0.05 16.54 15.28
CA GLU A 176 -1.17 17.19 14.79
C GLU A 176 -0.95 17.77 13.39
N GLN A 177 0.22 18.38 13.14
CA GLN A 177 0.60 18.82 11.79
C GLN A 177 0.74 17.61 10.85
N PHE A 178 1.37 16.53 11.32
CA PHE A 178 1.46 15.30 10.55
C PHE A 178 0.09 14.78 10.14
N ASP A 179 -0.86 14.67 11.08
CA ASP A 179 -2.20 14.19 10.76
C ASP A 179 -2.89 15.06 9.70
N ARG A 180 -2.85 16.39 9.86
CA ARG A 180 -3.46 17.29 8.88
C ARG A 180 -2.82 17.15 7.50
N SER A 181 -1.49 17.22 7.41
CA SER A 181 -0.78 17.10 6.13
C SER A 181 -0.98 15.71 5.51
N PHE A 182 -0.96 14.65 6.32
CA PHE A 182 -1.19 13.28 5.88
C PHE A 182 -2.59 13.12 5.28
N TYR A 183 -3.64 13.54 5.99
CA TYR A 183 -5.01 13.41 5.50
C TYR A 183 -5.34 14.36 4.35
N ASN A 184 -4.59 15.45 4.17
CA ASN A 184 -4.70 16.28 2.98
C ASN A 184 -4.07 15.59 1.76
N ALA A 185 -2.93 14.92 1.95
CA ALA A 185 -2.26 14.15 0.89
C ALA A 185 -2.97 12.82 0.57
N PHE A 186 -3.66 12.24 1.56
CA PHE A 186 -4.39 10.98 1.45
C PHE A 186 -5.82 11.12 2.02
N PRO A 187 -6.74 11.75 1.28
CA PRO A 187 -8.12 11.92 1.74
C PRO A 187 -8.83 10.58 2.04
N SER A 188 -8.55 9.55 1.23
CA SER A 188 -9.04 8.17 1.37
C SER A 188 -8.63 7.51 2.70
N ALA A 189 -7.56 7.99 3.34
CA ALA A 189 -7.07 7.48 4.61
C ALA A 189 -7.90 7.94 5.82
N ARG A 190 -8.75 8.96 5.65
CA ARG A 190 -9.70 9.34 6.70
C ARG A 190 -10.62 8.14 6.92
N ALA A 191 -10.67 7.64 8.15
CA ALA A 191 -11.61 6.60 8.48
C ALA A 191 -13.00 7.05 8.03
N LEU A 192 -13.60 6.26 7.12
CA LEU A 192 -15.03 6.31 6.85
C LEU A 192 -15.74 6.25 8.21
N LYS A 193 -16.79 7.03 8.42
CA LYS A 193 -17.49 7.04 9.72
C LYS A 193 -17.92 5.60 10.05
N PRO A 194 -18.06 5.21 11.33
CA PRO A 194 -18.66 3.93 11.66
C PRO A 194 -20.04 3.82 10.96
N GLY A 195 -20.16 2.93 9.97
CA GLY A 195 -21.33 2.82 9.08
C GLY A 195 -21.05 3.08 7.59
N ASP A 196 -19.93 3.72 7.25
CA ASP A 196 -19.55 4.07 5.88
C ASP A 196 -18.53 3.11 5.27
N THR A 197 -17.82 2.28 6.06
CA THR A 197 -17.01 1.17 5.52
C THR A 197 -17.96 0.16 4.89
N PRO A 198 -17.99 0.02 3.54
CA PRO A 198 -18.66 -1.12 2.96
C PRO A 198 -17.87 -2.33 3.45
N ASP A 199 -18.54 -3.26 4.11
CA ASP A 199 -17.96 -4.56 4.33
C ASP A 199 -17.87 -5.24 2.97
N LEU A 200 -16.76 -5.02 2.28
CA LEU A 200 -16.51 -5.46 0.91
C LEU A 200 -16.41 -6.99 0.79
N PHE A 201 -16.58 -7.70 1.92
CA PHE A 201 -16.50 -9.15 2.06
C PHE A 201 -17.72 -9.78 2.77
N ALA A 202 -18.77 -9.01 3.10
CA ALA A 202 -19.95 -9.51 3.82
C ALA A 202 -20.68 -10.68 3.12
N HIS A 203 -20.53 -10.81 1.80
CA HIS A 203 -21.11 -11.91 1.01
C HIS A 203 -20.32 -13.22 1.11
N LEU A 204 -19.09 -13.23 1.64
CA LEU A 204 -18.31 -14.45 1.86
C LEU A 204 -18.75 -15.25 3.10
N ASP A 205 -19.58 -14.65 3.96
CA ASP A 205 -20.12 -15.31 5.15
C ASP A 205 -21.42 -16.09 4.88
N ASN A 206 -21.98 -16.01 3.66
CA ASN A 206 -23.30 -16.57 3.33
C ASN A 206 -23.28 -17.89 2.53
N ASP A 207 -22.09 -18.42 2.19
CA ASP A 207 -21.96 -19.75 1.59
C ASP A 207 -21.45 -20.74 2.65
N SER A 208 -22.36 -21.15 3.55
CA SER A 208 -22.20 -22.28 4.47
C SER A 208 -23.19 -23.40 4.14
#